data_AF-A0A970FUT2-F1
#
_entry.id   AF-A0A970FUT2-F1
#
_cell.length_a   1.000
_cell.length_b   1.000
_cell.length_c   1.000
_cell.angle_alpha   90.00
_cell.angle_beta   90.00
_cell.angle_gamma   90.00
#
_symmetry.space_group_name_H-M   'P 1'
#
loop_
_entity.id
_entity.type
_entity.pdbx_description
1 polymer ?
#
loop_
_entity_poly.entity_id
_entity_poly.type
_entity_poly.pdbx_seq_one_letter_code
_entity_poly.pdbx_strand_id
1 'polypeptide(L)' 'MRHGHGGSDYIIMHDFLDAIWQGRQVPLDIWKSLDMTLPGILSVTTLSRQDAWVEVPDPRSWSWPDLL' A
#
# COMPACT_ATOMS: atom_id res chain seq x y z
N MET A 1 -21.45 17.22 0.35
CA MET A 1 -20.29 16.83 -0.49
C MET A 1 -20.82 15.90 -1.57
N ARG A 2 -20.76 16.30 -2.85
CA ARG A 2 -21.47 15.62 -3.95
C ARG A 2 -20.61 15.38 -5.20
N HIS A 3 -19.28 15.44 -5.06
CA HIS A 3 -18.33 15.22 -6.16
C HIS A 3 -17.06 14.51 -5.64
N GLY A 4 -16.43 13.69 -6.51
CA GLY A 4 -15.48 12.62 -6.14
C GLY A 4 -16.20 11.33 -5.72
N HIS A 5 -15.50 10.40 -5.06
CA HIS A 5 -16.08 9.23 -4.39
C HIS A 5 -16.78 9.60 -3.07
N GLY A 6 -17.82 10.46 -3.13
CA GLY A 6 -18.53 10.92 -1.94
C GLY A 6 -17.73 11.90 -1.05
N GLY A 7 -16.60 12.41 -1.55
CA GLY A 7 -15.70 13.31 -0.82
C GLY A 7 -14.45 12.64 -0.26
N SER A 8 -14.33 11.30 -0.33
CA SER A 8 -13.17 10.57 0.20
C SER A 8 -11.86 10.98 -0.48
N ASP A 9 -11.88 11.21 -1.79
CA ASP A 9 -10.68 11.59 -2.56
C ASP A 9 -10.06 12.89 -2.02
N TYR A 10 -10.90 13.86 -1.67
CA TYR A 10 -10.45 15.11 -1.05
C TYR A 10 -9.87 14.85 0.34
N ILE A 11 -10.56 14.07 1.18
CA ILE A 11 -10.14 13.80 2.56
C ILE A 11 -8.78 13.10 2.59
N ILE A 12 -8.59 12.07 1.75
CA ILE A 12 -7.32 11.32 1.68
C ILE A 12 -6.17 12.24 1.29
N MET A 13 -6.36 13.08 0.27
CA MET A 13 -5.33 14.02 -0.17
C MET A 13 -5.05 15.11 0.86
N HIS A 14 -6.10 15.64 1.50
CA HIS A 14 -5.98 16.65 2.54
C HIS A 14 -5.18 16.12 3.74
N ASP A 15 -5.50 14.92 4.24
CA ASP A 15 -4.84 14.31 5.39
C ASP A 15 -3.36 14.02 5.11
N PHE A 16 -3.02 13.60 3.89
CA PHE A 16 -1.63 13.39 3.47
C PHE A 16 -0.83 14.70 3.48
N LEU A 17 -1.39 15.76 2.88
CA LEU A 17 -0.75 17.07 2.82
C LEU A 17 -0.62 17.71 4.21
N ASP A 18 -1.65 17.62 5.05
CA ASP A 18 -1.61 18.15 6.42
C ASP A 18 -0.56 17.40 7.27
N ALA A 19 -0.46 16.07 7.14
CA ALA A 19 0.57 15.31 7.84
C ALA A 19 1.99 15.76 7.46
N ILE A 20 2.24 16.01 6.16
CA ILE A 20 3.52 16.58 5.70
C ILE A 20 3.75 17.97 6.31
N TRP A 21 2.76 18.84 6.22
CA TRP A 21 2.87 20.23 6.70
C TRP A 21 3.14 20.30 8.21
N GLN A 22 2.50 19.43 8.99
CA GLN A 22 2.62 19.36 10.44
C GLN A 22 3.81 18.50 10.91
N GLY A 23 4.56 17.86 10.01
CA GLY A 23 5.64 16.94 10.36
C GLY A 23 5.15 15.69 11.12
N ARG A 24 3.94 15.22 10.84
CA ARG A 24 3.33 14.03 11.46
C ARG A 24 3.43 12.83 10.51
N GLN A 25 3.35 11.62 11.08
CA GLN A 25 3.24 10.40 10.28
C GLN A 25 1.91 10.41 9.51
N VAL A 26 1.97 10.07 8.22
CA VAL A 26 0.78 9.90 7.37
C VAL A 26 -0.04 8.68 7.83
N PRO A 27 -1.38 8.69 7.71
CA PRO A 27 -2.21 7.56 8.13
C PRO A 27 -1.87 6.25 7.42
N LEU A 28 -1.53 6.34 6.12
CA LEU A 28 -1.07 5.25 5.27
C LEU A 28 0.39 5.52 4.86
N ASP A 29 1.33 4.91 5.58
CA ASP A 29 2.75 4.98 5.24
C ASP A 29 3.14 3.92 4.20
N ILE A 30 4.43 3.89 3.83
CA ILE A 30 4.95 2.95 2.83
C ILE A 30 4.72 1.49 3.23
N TRP A 31 4.86 1.16 4.52
CA TRP A 31 4.72 -0.22 4.99
C TRP A 31 3.27 -0.68 4.90
N LYS A 32 2.32 0.12 5.38
CA LYS A 32 0.89 -0.18 5.22
C LYS A 32 0.48 -0.25 3.76
N SER A 33 1.04 0.61 2.92
CA SER A 33 0.79 0.61 1.48
C SER A 33 1.27 -0.70 0.83
N LEU A 34 2.44 -1.20 1.22
CA LEU A 34 2.97 -2.48 0.75
C LEU A 34 2.14 -3.66 1.26
N ASP A 35 1.69 -3.66 2.52
CA ASP A 35 0.81 -4.70 3.07
C ASP A 35 -0.50 -4.84 2.27
N MET A 36 -1.01 -3.74 1.71
CA MET A 36 -2.19 -3.74 0.84
C MET A 36 -1.87 -4.07 -0.63
N THR A 37 -0.69 -3.67 -1.12
CA THR A 37 -0.34 -3.76 -2.54
C THR A 37 0.25 -5.12 -2.93
N LEU A 38 1.14 -5.68 -2.11
CA LEU A 38 1.85 -6.93 -2.40
C LEU A 38 0.92 -8.13 -2.62
N PRO A 39 -0.15 -8.33 -1.82
CA PRO A 39 -1.11 -9.41 -2.09
C PRO A 39 -1.77 -9.27 -3.47
N GLY A 40 -2.12 -8.05 -3.89
CA GLY A 40 -2.75 -7.79 -5.18
C GLY A 40 -1.80 -8.00 -6.37
N ILE A 41 -0.50 -7.73 -6.20
CA ILE A 41 0.50 -8.06 -7.23
C ILE A 41 0.69 -9.59 -7.30
N LEU A 42 0.83 -10.25 -6.16
CA LEU A 42 1.10 -11.68 -6.09
C LEU A 42 -0.11 -12.53 -6.50
N SER A 43 -1.34 -12.01 -6.41
CA SER A 43 -2.53 -12.76 -6.83
C SER A 43 -2.45 -13.21 -8.29
N VAL A 44 -1.80 -12.44 -9.17
CA VAL A 44 -1.60 -12.80 -10.58
C VAL A 44 -0.67 -14.02 -10.72
N THR A 45 0.29 -14.19 -9.80
CA THR A 45 1.25 -15.30 -9.85
C THR A 45 0.61 -16.66 -9.58
N THR A 46 -0.48 -16.70 -8.81
CA THR A 46 -1.22 -17.93 -8.48
C THR A 46 -1.78 -18.63 -9.72
N LEU A 47 -2.14 -17.86 -10.76
CA LEU A 47 -2.68 -18.38 -12.03
C LEU A 47 -1.70 -19.33 -12.73
N SER A 48 -0.40 -19.05 -12.62
CA SER A 48 0.67 -19.92 -13.18
C SER A 48 1.01 -21.13 -12.30
N ARG A 49 0.49 -21.18 -11.07
CA ARG A 49 0.83 -22.17 -10.04
C ARG A 49 -0.36 -23.06 -9.67
N GLN A 50 -1.29 -23.31 -10.60
CA GLN A 50 -2.49 -24.11 -10.35
C GLN A 50 -3.29 -23.62 -9.14
N ASP A 51 -3.42 -22.30 -9.00
CA ASP A 51 -4.12 -21.66 -7.88
C ASP A 51 -3.54 -22.01 -6.50
N ALA A 52 -2.25 -22.40 -6.45
CA ALA A 52 -1.56 -22.65 -5.18
C ALA A 52 -1.48 -21.38 -4.33
N TRP A 53 -1.51 -21.57 -3.01
CA TRP A 53 -1.25 -20.52 -2.05
C TRP A 53 0.13 -19.89 -2.29
N VAL A 54 0.18 -18.57 -2.32
CA VAL A 54 1.41 -17.79 -2.44
C VAL A 54 1.57 -16.96 -1.17
N GLU A 55 2.69 -17.18 -0.48
CA GLU A 55 3.03 -16.40 0.70
C GLU A 55 3.37 -14.96 0.30
N VAL A 56 2.78 -14.00 1.01
CA VAL A 56 3.10 -12.57 0.83
C VAL A 56 4.30 -12.26 1.72
N PRO A 57 5.44 -11.82 1.17
CA PRO A 57 6.63 -11.53 1.95
C PRO A 57 6.41 -10.30 2.84
N ASP A 58 7.01 -10.29 4.04
CA ASP A 58 7.00 -9.10 4.89
C ASP A 58 8.04 -8.08 4.38
N PRO A 59 7.61 -6.91 3.90
CA PRO A 59 8.53 -5.90 3.38
C PRO A 59 9.48 -5.33 4.44
N ARG A 60 9.17 -5.48 5.73
CA ARG A 60 10.00 -4.97 6.83
C ARG A 60 11.26 -5.80 7.05
N SER A 61 11.32 -7.01 6.49
CA SER A 61 12.53 -7.84 6.53
C SER A 61 13.48 -7.58 5.36
N TRP A 62 13.11 -6.72 4.41
CA TRP A 62 13.95 -6.44 3.24
C TRP A 62 15.15 -5.59 3.60
N SER A 63 16.32 -5.99 3.12
CA SER A 63 17.53 -5.21 3.19
C SER A 63 17.96 -4.76 1.79
N TRP A 64 18.71 -3.65 1.71
CA TRP A 64 19.21 -3.10 0.45
C TRP A 64 19.92 -4.10 -0.48
N PRO A 65 20.68 -5.11 -0.01
CA PRO A 65 21.23 -6.13 -0.90
C PRO A 65 20.20 -7.13 -1.46
N ASP A 66 18.97 -7.22 -0.93
CA ASP A 66 17.94 -8.15 -1.40
C ASP A 66 17.16 -7.63 -2.62
N LEU A 67 17.37 -6.36 -3.01
CA LEU A 67 16.61 -5.65 -4.05
C LEU A 67 17.41 -5.42 -5.35
N LEU A 68 18.65 -5.91 -5.43
CA LEU A 68 19.54 -5.85 -6.59
C LEU A 68 19.86 -7.25 -7.12
#